data_AF-A0A9X4KWN1-F1
#
_entry.id   AF-A0A9X4KWN1-F1
#
_cell.length_a   1.000
_cell.length_b   1.000
_cell.length_c   1.000
_cell.angle_alpha   90.00
_cell.angle_beta   90.00
_cell.angle_gamma   90.00
#
_symmetry.space_group_name_H-M   'P 1'
#
loop_
_entity.id
_entity.type
_entity.pdbx_description
1 polymer ?
#
loop_
_entity_poly.entity_id
_entity_poly.type
_entity_poly.pdbx_seq_one_letter_code
_entity_poly.pdbx_strand_id
1 'polypeptide(L)'
;MAAGGLFLEADAEELKNIIDRLQTQDQTMTYYGFSRDQLEQFVSLLPGRQVDRIVPVGAALDFAPHWDGFDLFAQFTRNVHLLIR
;
A
#
# COMPACT_ATOMS: atom_id res chain seq x y z
N MET A 1 8.13 1.52 12.38
CA MET A 1 9.32 2.19 11.80
C MET A 1 10.58 1.36 12.05
N ALA A 2 11.07 0.65 11.03
CA ALA A 2 12.44 0.14 11.00
C ALA A 2 13.32 1.24 10.36
N ALA A 3 14.30 1.76 11.11
CA ALA A 3 15.27 2.72 10.60
C ALA A 3 16.57 1.99 10.22
N GLY A 4 17.26 2.44 9.16
CA GLY A 4 18.67 2.12 8.95
C GLY A 4 19.02 0.73 8.39
N GLY A 5 18.21 0.17 7.49
CA GLY A 5 18.56 -1.10 6.80
C GLY A 5 18.28 -2.36 7.61
N LEU A 6 17.44 -2.28 8.64
CA LEU A 6 16.90 -3.44 9.35
C LEU A 6 15.84 -4.13 8.48
N PHE A 7 15.99 -5.44 8.29
CA PHE A 7 15.00 -6.31 7.67
C PHE A 7 14.52 -7.35 8.68
N LEU A 8 13.21 -7.45 8.84
CA LEU A 8 12.58 -8.52 9.60
C LEU A 8 12.05 -9.54 8.59
N GLU A 9 12.38 -10.80 8.79
CA GLU A 9 11.95 -11.91 7.94
C GLU A 9 11.10 -12.86 8.76
N ALA A 10 10.04 -13.39 8.13
CA ALA A 10 9.19 -14.39 8.71
C ALA A 10 8.59 -15.25 7.60
N ASP A 11 8.46 -16.55 7.87
CA ASP A 11 7.78 -17.46 6.98
C ASP A 11 6.26 -17.37 7.12
N ALA A 12 5.57 -17.66 6.02
CA ALA A 12 4.13 -17.81 5.93
C ALA A 12 3.81 -18.87 4.85
N GLU A 13 2.90 -19.80 5.15
CA GLU A 13 2.51 -20.86 4.21
C GLU A 13 1.71 -20.31 3.02
N GLU A 14 0.82 -19.35 3.30
CA GLU A 14 0.03 -18.66 2.29
C GLU A 14 0.08 -17.14 2.47
N LEU A 15 -0.11 -16.40 1.37
CA LEU A 15 -0.14 -14.93 1.37
C LEU A 15 -1.21 -14.37 2.33
N LYS A 16 -2.36 -15.04 2.50
CA LYS A 16 -3.39 -14.57 3.45
C LYS A 16 -2.93 -14.63 4.92
N ASN A 17 -1.93 -15.44 5.26
CA ASN A 17 -1.48 -15.60 6.64
C ASN A 17 -0.68 -14.39 7.16
N ILE A 18 -0.29 -13.46 6.30
CA ILE A 18 0.37 -12.22 6.73
C ILE A 18 -0.61 -11.13 7.17
N ILE A 19 -1.91 -11.27 6.88
CA ILE A 19 -2.91 -10.21 7.09
C ILE A 19 -2.94 -9.74 8.55
N ASP A 20 -2.96 -10.67 9.51
CA ASP A 20 -3.00 -10.34 10.94
C ASP A 20 -1.71 -9.68 11.47
N ARG A 21 -0.63 -9.70 10.67
CA ARG A 21 0.66 -9.09 10.99
C ARG A 21 0.77 -7.66 10.45
N LEU A 22 -0.09 -7.28 9.49
CA LEU A 22 -0.07 -5.96 8.88
C LEU A 22 -0.60 -4.91 9.85
N GLN A 23 0.07 -3.77 9.88
CA GLN A 23 -0.32 -2.62 10.65
C GLN A 23 -0.75 -1.48 9.73
N THR A 24 -1.50 -0.53 10.26
CA THR A 24 -1.94 0.67 9.52
C THR A 24 -0.80 1.58 9.07
N GLN A 25 0.42 1.34 9.55
CA GLN A 25 1.66 2.02 9.13
C GLN A 25 2.33 1.34 7.91
N ASP A 26 1.91 0.14 7.52
CA ASP A 26 2.54 -0.64 6.44
C ASP A 26 1.94 -0.24 5.08
N GLN A 27 2.26 0.98 4.65
CA GLN A 27 1.60 1.66 3.52
C GLN A 27 1.91 1.05 2.15
N THR A 28 3.16 0.67 1.91
CA THR A 28 3.62 0.08 0.64
C THR A 28 4.07 -1.37 0.85
N MET A 29 3.43 -2.30 0.15
CA MET A 29 3.85 -3.69 0.02
C MET A 29 4.47 -3.92 -1.36
N THR A 30 5.68 -4.49 -1.38
CA THR A 30 6.29 -4.97 -2.63
C THR A 30 6.07 -6.46 -2.82
N TYR A 31 5.83 -6.92 -4.05
CA TYR A 31 5.64 -8.34 -4.35
C TYR A 31 6.58 -8.86 -5.45
N TYR A 32 6.83 -10.16 -5.43
CA TYR A 32 7.54 -10.92 -6.45
C TYR A 32 6.87 -12.29 -6.63
N GLY A 33 6.74 -12.76 -7.88
CA GLY A 33 6.23 -14.11 -8.17
C GLY A 33 4.72 -14.33 -8.02
N PHE A 34 3.95 -13.33 -7.60
CA PHE A 34 2.49 -13.40 -7.51
C PHE A 34 1.80 -12.88 -8.77
N SER A 35 0.75 -13.57 -9.19
CA SER A 35 -0.14 -13.12 -10.26
C SER A 35 -1.09 -12.01 -9.79
N ARG A 36 -1.65 -11.29 -10.76
CA ARG A 36 -2.69 -10.27 -10.50
C ARG A 36 -3.86 -10.84 -9.71
N ASP A 37 -4.41 -11.98 -10.13
CA ASP A 37 -5.60 -12.58 -9.50
C ASP A 37 -5.33 -12.97 -8.04
N GLN A 38 -4.12 -13.47 -7.74
CA GLN A 38 -3.72 -13.77 -6.36
C GLN A 38 -3.63 -12.51 -5.49
N LEU A 39 -3.13 -11.40 -6.04
CA LEU A 39 -3.05 -10.12 -5.32
C LEU A 39 -4.43 -9.50 -5.14
N GLU A 40 -5.31 -9.58 -6.14
CA GLU A 40 -6.70 -9.11 -6.04
C GLU A 40 -7.48 -9.91 -4.99
N GLN A 41 -7.32 -11.23 -4.97
CA GLN A 41 -7.88 -12.08 -3.92
C GLN A 41 -7.33 -11.69 -2.55
N PHE A 42 -6.03 -11.46 -2.41
CA PHE A 42 -5.44 -11.01 -1.15
C PHE A 42 -6.01 -9.67 -0.68
N VAL A 43 -6.12 -8.68 -1.57
CA VAL A 43 -6.70 -7.36 -1.25
C VAL A 43 -8.15 -7.48 -0.78
N SER A 44 -8.93 -8.39 -1.38
CA SER A 44 -10.32 -8.63 -0.96
C SER A 44 -10.46 -9.17 0.47
N LEU A 45 -9.39 -9.73 1.03
CA LEU A 45 -9.34 -10.28 2.39
C LEU A 45 -8.85 -9.27 3.43
N LEU A 46 -8.28 -8.12 3.02
CA LEU A 46 -7.71 -7.13 3.95
C LEU A 46 -8.81 -6.45 4.78
N PRO A 47 -8.74 -6.46 6.13
CA PRO A 47 -9.64 -5.69 6.96
C PRO A 47 -9.33 -4.19 6.91
N GLY A 48 -10.20 -3.40 6.26
CA GLY A 48 -10.11 -1.94 6.29
C GLY A 48 -8.80 -1.40 5.69
N ARG A 49 -8.31 -0.27 6.21
CA ARG A 49 -7.11 0.40 5.68
C ARG A 49 -5.84 -0.20 6.30
N GLN A 50 -5.12 -1.01 5.54
CA GLN A 50 -3.83 -1.60 5.95
C GLN A 50 -2.72 -1.24 4.96
N VAL A 51 -2.82 -1.75 3.73
CA VAL A 51 -1.86 -1.49 2.66
C VAL A 51 -2.50 -0.55 1.65
N ASP A 52 -1.83 0.56 1.35
CA ASP A 52 -2.30 1.56 0.41
C ASP A 52 -1.77 1.29 -1.02
N ARG A 53 -0.59 0.67 -1.14
CA ARG A 53 0.08 0.38 -2.41
C ARG A 53 0.62 -1.05 -2.45
N ILE A 54 0.33 -1.77 -3.53
CA ILE A 54 0.92 -3.07 -3.85
C ILE A 54 1.65 -2.96 -5.18
N VAL A 55 2.97 -3.05 -5.15
CA VAL A 55 3.83 -2.77 -6.33
C VAL A 55 4.89 -3.86 -6.52
N PRO A 56 5.45 -4.05 -7.73
CA PRO A 56 6.57 -4.97 -7.91
C PRO A 56 7.78 -4.56 -7.06
N VAL A 57 8.62 -5.53 -6.69
CA VAL A 57 9.94 -5.25 -6.08
C VAL A 57 10.72 -4.27 -6.98
N GLY A 58 11.33 -3.26 -6.36
CA GLY A 58 12.04 -2.17 -7.03
C GLY A 58 11.21 -0.92 -7.29
N ALA A 59 9.87 -1.02 -7.28
CA ALA A 59 8.96 0.10 -7.59
C ALA A 59 8.40 0.81 -6.34
N ALA A 60 8.88 0.47 -5.13
CA ALA A 60 8.37 1.05 -3.88
C ALA A 60 8.44 2.59 -3.86
N LEU A 61 9.49 3.15 -4.46
CA LEU A 61 9.78 4.59 -4.49
C LEU A 61 9.38 5.28 -5.80
N ASP A 62 8.74 4.56 -6.73
CA ASP A 62 8.31 5.11 -8.03
C ASP A 62 7.14 6.07 -7.85
N PHE A 63 7.43 7.36 -7.78
CA PHE A 63 6.48 8.43 -7.44
C PHE A 63 5.17 8.41 -8.26
N ALA A 64 4.04 8.64 -7.59
CA ALA A 64 2.70 8.70 -8.18
C ALA A 64 1.82 9.77 -7.51
N PRO A 65 0.84 10.36 -8.22
CA PRO A 65 -0.11 11.32 -7.63
C PRO A 65 -0.90 10.79 -6.44
N HIS A 66 -1.19 9.49 -6.44
CA HIS A 66 -1.73 8.77 -5.28
C HIS A 66 -0.58 8.02 -4.63
N TRP A 67 -0.22 8.41 -3.42
CA TRP A 67 0.98 7.94 -2.73
C TRP A 67 0.67 7.59 -1.28
N ASP A 68 0.98 6.35 -0.89
CA ASP A 68 0.86 5.87 0.50
C ASP A 68 -0.46 6.27 1.19
N GLY A 69 -1.57 6.14 0.47
CA GLY A 69 -2.92 6.41 0.98
C GLY A 69 -3.40 7.85 0.81
N PHE A 70 -2.58 8.73 0.23
CA PHE A 70 -2.91 10.13 0.00
C PHE A 70 -3.05 10.45 -1.49
N ASP A 71 -4.13 11.15 -1.85
CA ASP A 71 -4.16 11.96 -3.07
C ASP A 71 -3.31 13.22 -2.81
N LEU A 72 -2.09 13.22 -3.35
CA LEU A 72 -1.12 14.28 -3.11
C LEU A 72 -1.59 15.62 -3.66
N PHE A 73 -2.35 15.65 -4.76
CA PHE A 73 -2.89 16.91 -5.25
C PHE A 73 -3.96 17.43 -4.29
N ALA A 74 -4.84 16.58 -3.78
CA ALA A 74 -5.78 17.00 -2.75
C ALA A 74 -5.10 17.49 -1.46
N GLN A 75 -3.96 16.91 -1.08
CA GLN A 75 -3.21 17.30 0.12
C GLN A 75 -2.40 18.59 -0.06
N PHE A 76 -1.76 18.78 -1.22
CA PHE A 76 -0.75 19.81 -1.43
C PHE A 76 -1.17 20.91 -2.40
N THR A 77 -2.44 20.94 -2.80
CA THR A 77 -2.98 22.03 -3.63
C THR A 77 -4.21 22.66 -2.99
N ARG A 78 -4.54 23.88 -3.43
CA ARG A 78 -5.77 24.56 -3.02
C ARG A 78 -6.88 24.27 -4.03
N ASN A 79 -7.91 23.55 -3.59
CA ASN A 79 -9.14 23.38 -4.37
C ASN A 79 -10.06 24.60 -4.18
N VAL A 80 -10.45 25.26 -5.28
CA VAL A 80 -11.38 26.40 -5.28
C VAL A 80 -12.63 26.03 -6.04
N HIS A 81 -13.78 26.02 -5.37
CA HIS A 81 -15.07 25.72 -5.96
C HIS A 81 -15.94 26.98 -6.01
N LEU A 82 -16.48 27.31 -7.18
CA LEU A 82 -17.45 28.38 -7.36
C LEU A 82 -18.80 27.76 -7.71
N LEU A 83 -19.78 27.95 -6.84
CA LEU A 83 -21.15 27.49 -7.06
C LEU A 83 -22.02 28.71 -7.39
N ILE A 84 -22.48 28.80 -8.64
CA ILE A 84 -23.46 29.79 -9.09
C ILE A 84 -24.78 29.05 -9.34
N ARG A 85 -25.88 29.61 -8.85
CA ARG A 85 -27.24 29.09 -9.07
C ARG A 85 -27.84 29.65 -10.33
#